data_AF-A0A1V5VKU1-F1
#
_entry.id   AF-A0A1V5VKU1-F1
#
_cell.length_a   1.000
_cell.length_b   1.000
_cell.length_c   1.000
_cell.angle_alpha   90.00
_cell.angle_beta   90.00
_cell.angle_gamma   90.00
#
_symmetry.space_group_name_H-M   'P 1'
#
loop_
_entity.id
_entity.type
_entity.pdbx_description
1 polymer ?
#
loop_
_entity_poly.entity_id
_entity_poly.type
_entity_poly.pdbx_seq_one_letter_code
_entity_poly.pdbx_strand_id
1 'polypeptide(L)'
;MMDERIDISLDRIHNCIQEINKSEFTTAEVIRKYFGRFCSNIGTPAIYSFNAQFGALLKRNATRLGITEIASSESIQDDHGHNTSTSRWQLIPNNKSLEREEPVLM
;
A
#
# COMPACT_ATOMS: atom_id res chain seq x y z
N MET A 1 -27.89 -14.31 -9.16
CA MET A 1 -26.44 -14.42 -8.88
C MET A 1 -26.08 -13.20 -8.06
N MET A 2 -25.66 -13.39 -6.80
CA MET A 2 -25.15 -12.30 -5.96
C MET A 2 -23.70 -12.05 -6.36
N ASP A 3 -23.45 -10.91 -6.99
CA ASP A 3 -22.11 -10.38 -7.21
C ASP A 3 -21.53 -10.01 -5.83
N GLU A 4 -20.82 -10.94 -5.19
CA GLU A 4 -20.06 -10.66 -3.97
C GLU A 4 -18.87 -9.76 -4.35
N ARG A 5 -19.10 -8.45 -4.42
CA ARG A 5 -18.05 -7.46 -4.62
C ARG A 5 -17.45 -7.11 -3.26
N ILE A 6 -16.17 -7.44 -3.06
CA ILE A 6 -15.40 -6.91 -1.94
C ILE A 6 -15.18 -5.42 -2.22
N ASP A 7 -15.92 -4.56 -1.51
CA ASP A 7 -15.72 -3.13 -1.59
C ASP A 7 -14.49 -2.73 -0.76
N ILE A 8 -13.46 -2.22 -1.43
CA ILE A 8 -12.20 -1.85 -0.77
C ILE A 8 -12.23 -0.35 -0.47
N SER A 9 -12.25 0.00 0.82
CA SER A 9 -12.26 1.39 1.28
C SER A 9 -10.86 2.01 1.22
N LEU A 10 -10.72 3.08 0.44
CA LEU A 10 -9.47 3.87 0.37
C LEU A 10 -9.12 4.54 1.69
N ASP A 11 -10.11 4.97 2.46
CA ASP A 11 -9.88 5.61 3.76
C ASP A 11 -9.34 4.60 4.76
N ARG A 12 -9.85 3.36 4.73
CA ARG A 12 -9.31 2.26 5.53
C ARG A 12 -7.89 1.88 5.08
N ILE A 13 -7.60 1.88 3.77
CA ILE A 13 -6.23 1.68 3.28
C ILE A 13 -5.30 2.77 3.81
N HIS A 14 -5.72 4.04 3.75
CA HIS A 14 -4.95 5.14 4.27
C HIS A 14 -4.64 4.95 5.76
N ASN A 15 -5.64 4.59 6.57
CA ASN A 15 -5.43 4.31 7.99
C ASN A 15 -4.45 3.14 8.21
N CYS A 16 -4.57 2.06 7.44
CA CYS A 16 -3.61 0.96 7.50
C CYS A 16 -2.17 1.42 7.21
N ILE A 17 -1.98 2.29 6.21
CA ILE A 17 -0.66 2.85 5.88
C ILE A 17 -0.11 3.69 7.03
N GLN A 18 -0.92 4.57 7.62
CA GLN A 18 -0.50 5.40 8.77
C GLN A 18 -0.13 4.53 9.98
N GLU A 19 -0.89 3.47 10.25
CA GLU A 19 -0.64 2.55 11.36
C GLU A 19 0.58 1.62 11.18
N ILE A 20 1.14 1.51 9.97
CA ILE A 20 2.41 0.80 9.77
C ILE A 20 3.56 1.59 10.42
N ASN A 21 3.43 2.91 10.57
CA ASN A 21 4.39 3.80 11.22
C ASN A 21 5.83 3.65 10.70
N LYS A 22 5.97 3.52 9.37
CA LYS A 22 7.25 3.48 8.65
C LYS A 22 7.19 4.42 7.45
N SER A 23 8.32 5.02 7.10
CA SER A 23 8.47 5.81 5.87
C SER A 23 8.36 4.96 4.61
N GLU A 24 8.72 3.67 4.71
CA GLU A 24 8.63 2.68 3.64
C GLU A 24 7.86 1.44 4.10
N PHE A 25 7.10 0.87 3.18
CA PHE A 25 6.30 -0.32 3.44
C PHE A 25 6.02 -1.10 2.15
N THR A 26 5.58 -2.34 2.29
CA THR A 26 5.27 -3.22 1.17
C THR A 26 3.76 -3.35 0.96
N THR A 27 3.33 -3.70 -0.25
CA THR A 27 1.93 -4.09 -0.51
C THR A 27 1.50 -5.21 0.44
N ALA A 28 2.38 -6.18 0.72
CA ALA A 28 2.13 -7.27 1.66
C ALA A 28 1.81 -6.77 3.08
N GLU A 29 2.54 -5.78 3.60
CA GLU A 29 2.25 -5.18 4.92
C GLU A 29 0.88 -4.51 4.95
N VAL A 30 0.51 -3.76 3.90
CA VAL A 30 -0.81 -3.12 3.82
C VAL A 30 -1.92 -4.18 3.76
N ILE A 31 -1.74 -5.24 2.96
CA ILE A 31 -2.70 -6.35 2.88
C ILE A 31 -2.84 -7.04 4.24
N ARG A 32 -1.75 -7.34 4.94
CA ARG A 32 -1.80 -7.93 6.30
C ARG A 32 -2.56 -7.03 7.26
N LYS A 33 -2.33 -5.72 7.21
CA LYS A 33 -3.04 -4.77 8.07
C LYS A 33 -4.53 -4.66 7.73
N TYR A 34 -4.88 -4.69 6.45
CA TYR A 34 -6.26 -4.55 5.98
C TYR A 34 -7.08 -5.85 6.13
N PHE A 35 -6.52 -7.00 5.78
CA PHE A 35 -7.22 -8.29 5.72
C PHE A 35 -6.81 -9.28 6.82
N GLY A 36 -5.81 -8.94 7.64
CA GLY A 36 -5.27 -9.81 8.69
C GLY A 36 -4.25 -10.85 8.20
N ARG A 37 -4.15 -11.08 6.90
CA ARG A 37 -3.19 -12.01 6.29
C ARG A 37 -2.85 -11.64 4.84
N PHE A 38 -1.66 -12.03 4.40
CA PHE A 38 -1.18 -11.96 3.02
C PHE A 38 -0.83 -13.38 2.56
N CYS A 39 -1.65 -13.93 1.66
CA CYS A 39 -1.45 -15.24 1.06
C CYS A 39 -1.25 -15.06 -0.45
N SER A 40 -0.29 -15.78 -1.02
CA SER A 40 -0.11 -15.84 -2.47
C SER A 40 -1.17 -16.75 -3.08
N ASN A 41 -1.77 -16.32 -4.19
CA ASN A 41 -2.66 -17.17 -4.96
C ASN A 41 -1.82 -18.00 -5.94
N ILE A 42 -1.16 -19.04 -5.44
CA ILE A 42 -0.32 -19.95 -6.26
C ILE A 42 -1.15 -20.50 -7.43
N GLY A 43 -0.55 -20.50 -8.63
CA GLY A 43 -1.20 -21.00 -9.85
C GLY A 43 -2.26 -20.05 -10.43
N THR A 44 -2.50 -18.89 -9.81
CA THR A 44 -3.43 -17.89 -10.34
C THR A 44 -2.67 -16.86 -11.18
N PRO A 45 -3.05 -16.66 -12.46
CA PRO A 45 -2.47 -15.61 -13.29
C PRO A 45 -2.57 -14.24 -12.60
N ALA A 46 -1.57 -13.37 -12.79
CA ALA A 46 -1.50 -12.08 -12.10
C ALA A 46 -2.77 -11.23 -12.25
N ILE A 47 -3.45 -11.26 -13.40
CA ILE A 47 -4.71 -10.54 -13.63
C ILE A 47 -5.83 -10.94 -12.65
N TYR A 48 -5.80 -12.17 -12.14
CA TYR A 48 -6.76 -12.71 -11.17
C TYR A 48 -6.19 -12.78 -9.75
N SER A 49 -4.92 -12.40 -9.56
CA SER A 49 -4.29 -12.39 -8.25
C SER A 49 -4.79 -11.18 -7.46
N PHE A 50 -5.38 -11.45 -6.30
CA PHE A 50 -5.80 -10.42 -5.37
C PHE A 50 -4.66 -9.45 -5.04
N ASN A 51 -3.45 -9.99 -4.80
CA ASN A 51 -2.27 -9.19 -4.45
C ASN A 51 -1.87 -8.23 -5.58
N ALA A 52 -1.95 -8.69 -6.84
CA ALA A 52 -1.65 -7.85 -8.00
C ALA A 52 -2.72 -6.77 -8.22
N GLN A 53 -4.00 -7.13 -8.06
CA GLN A 53 -5.10 -6.16 -8.13
C GLN A 53 -5.01 -5.12 -7.01
N PHE A 54 -4.62 -5.53 -5.81
CA PHE A 54 -4.41 -4.63 -4.68
C PHE A 54 -3.20 -3.70 -4.91
N GLY A 55 -2.10 -4.23 -5.45
CA GLY A 55 -0.98 -3.40 -5.89
C GLY A 55 -1.39 -2.37 -6.94
N ALA A 56 -2.20 -2.77 -7.93
CA ALA A 56 -2.75 -1.85 -8.94
C ALA A 56 -3.71 -0.80 -8.32
N LEU A 57 -4.48 -1.18 -7.29
CA LEU A 57 -5.31 -0.28 -6.51
C LEU A 57 -4.50 0.78 -5.76
N LEU A 58 -3.36 0.40 -5.16
CA LEU A 58 -2.45 1.35 -4.54
C LEU A 58 -1.86 2.29 -5.59
N LYS A 59 -1.37 1.72 -6.71
CA LYS A 59 -0.75 2.48 -7.81
C LYS A 59 -1.70 3.52 -8.40
N ARG A 60 -2.94 3.15 -8.70
CA ARG A 60 -3.94 4.06 -9.28
C ARG A 60 -4.39 5.17 -8.32
N ASN A 61 -4.15 5.00 -7.01
CA ASN A 61 -4.52 5.96 -5.97
C ASN A 61 -3.30 6.56 -5.24
N ALA A 62 -2.08 6.36 -5.77
CA ALA A 62 -0.84 6.68 -5.09
C ALA A 62 -0.79 8.15 -4.63
N THR A 63 -1.20 9.08 -5.51
CA THR A 63 -1.29 10.51 -5.18
C THR A 63 -2.28 10.80 -4.05
N ARG A 64 -3.46 10.18 -4.07
CA ARG A 64 -4.49 10.37 -3.03
C ARG A 64 -4.05 9.77 -1.70
N LEU A 65 -3.31 8.67 -1.74
CA LEU A 65 -2.78 7.98 -0.57
C LEU A 65 -1.47 8.62 -0.06
N GLY A 66 -0.89 9.59 -0.78
CA GLY A 66 0.36 10.25 -0.41
C GLY A 66 1.56 9.31 -0.45
N ILE A 67 1.60 8.39 -1.42
CA ILE A 67 2.64 7.35 -1.53
C ILE A 67 3.23 7.30 -2.94
N THR A 68 4.44 6.76 -3.08
CA THR A 68 5.08 6.48 -4.37
C THR A 68 5.69 5.09 -4.38
N GLU A 69 5.64 4.39 -5.52
CA GLU A 69 6.31 3.09 -5.68
C GLU A 69 7.81 3.31 -5.87
N ILE A 70 8.64 2.67 -5.05
CA ILE A 70 10.11 2.80 -5.11
C ILE A 70 10.79 1.50 -5.58
N ALA A 71 10.12 0.35 -5.44
CA ALA A 71 10.55 -0.90 -6.03
C ALA A 71 9.33 -1.77 -6.35
N SER A 72 9.45 -2.60 -7.39
CA SER A 72 8.43 -3.57 -7.78
C SER A 72 9.04 -4.96 -7.82
N SER A 73 8.22 -5.99 -7.63
CA SER A 73 8.63 -7.40 -7.72
C SER A 73 9.70 -7.82 -6.71
N GLU A 74 9.73 -7.19 -5.52
CA GLU A 74 10.58 -7.63 -4.43
C GLU A 74 10.14 -9.00 -3.93
N SER A 75 11.07 -9.95 -3.84
CA SER A 75 10.80 -11.30 -3.33
C SER A 75 10.44 -11.25 -1.84
N ILE A 76 9.37 -11.94 -1.46
CA ILE A 76 8.90 -12.05 -0.07
C ILE A 76 8.21 -13.41 0.14
N GLN A 77 8.09 -13.84 1.38
CA GLN A 77 7.24 -14.97 1.76
C GLN A 77 5.85 -14.51 2.18
N ASP A 78 4.84 -15.25 1.72
CA ASP A 78 3.48 -15.13 2.22
C ASP A 78 3.32 -15.77 3.60
N ASP A 79 2.13 -15.65 4.20
CA ASP A 79 1.87 -16.18 5.56
C ASP A 79 1.78 -17.72 5.62
N HIS A 80 1.89 -18.41 4.48
CA HIS A 80 2.03 -19.87 4.38
C HIS A 80 3.48 -20.30 4.05
N GLY A 81 4.43 -19.36 3.96
CA GLY A 81 5.83 -19.63 3.65
C GLY A 81 6.14 -19.78 2.16
N HIS A 82 5.20 -19.44 1.27
CA HIS A 82 5.43 -19.50 -0.17
C HIS A 82 6.15 -18.26 -0.68
N ASN A 83 7.11 -18.46 -1.59
CA ASN A 83 7.78 -17.35 -2.26
C ASN A 83 6.81 -16.66 -3.23
N THR A 84 6.72 -15.35 -3.11
CA THR A 84 5.95 -14.48 -3.98
C THR A 84 6.68 -13.14 -4.14
N SER A 85 6.04 -12.17 -4.77
CA SER A 85 6.59 -10.83 -4.90
C SER A 85 5.63 -9.74 -4.46
N THR A 86 6.18 -8.61 -4.06
CA THR A 86 5.45 -7.42 -3.61
C THR A 86 6.07 -6.16 -4.20
N SER A 87 5.30 -5.07 -4.24
CA SER A 87 5.85 -3.73 -4.43
C SER A 87 6.25 -3.13 -3.09
N ARG A 88 7.24 -2.24 -3.13
CA ARG A 88 7.67 -1.37 -2.03
C ARG A 88 7.26 0.06 -2.35
N TRP A 89 6.77 0.74 -1.32
CA TRP A 89 6.21 2.06 -1.35
C TRP A 89 6.90 2.95 -0.34
N GLN A 90 6.92 4.24 -0.61
CA GLN A 90 7.41 5.27 0.28
C GLN A 90 6.34 6.35 0.47
N LEU A 91 6.20 6.87 1.69
CA LEU A 91 5.37 8.05 1.96
C LEU A 91 5.99 9.29 1.30
N ILE A 92 5.16 10.05 0.59
CA ILE A 92 5.57 11.35 0.04
C ILE A 92 5.54 12.37 1.20
N PRO A 93 6.65 13.07 1.48
CA PRO A 93 6.68 14.10 2.50
C PRO A 93 5.63 15.17 2.19
N ASN A 94 4.74 15.44 3.14
CA ASN A 94 3.77 16.51 2.99
C ASN A 94 4.52 17.83 3.23
N ASN A 95 4.84 18.58 2.16
CA ASN A 95 5.58 19.84 2.21
C ASN A 95 4.80 21.01 2.88
N LYS A 96 3.91 20.73 3.83
CA LYS A 96 3.10 21.75 4.54
C LYS A 96 3.81 22.41 5.73
N SER A 97 5.13 22.30 5.85
CA SER A 97 5.89 22.83 7.00
C SER A 97 6.91 23.93 6.66
N LEU A 98 6.92 24.46 5.43
CA LEU A 98 7.90 25.48 5.01
C LEU A 98 7.32 26.90 4.86
N GLU A 99 6.05 27.13 5.21
CA GLU A 99 5.50 28.50 5.31
C GLU A 99 5.30 28.88 6.78
N ARG A 100 6.40 29.19 7.46
CA ARG A 100 6.40 30.14 8.57
C ARG A 100 7.49 31.16 8.25
N GLU A 101 7.15 32.14 7.42
CA GLU A 101 7.92 33.37 7.34
C GLU A 101 7.81 34.10 8.70
N GLU A 102 8.97 34.49 9.22
CA GLU A 102 9.13 35.25 10.47
C GLU A 102 8.52 36.65 10.35
N PRO A 103 8.06 37.27 11.45
CA PRO A 103 8.22 38.70 11.60
C PRO A 103 9.63 38.96 12.17
N VAL A 104 10.51 39.51 11.33
CA VAL A 104 11.70 40.24 11.76
C VAL A 104 11.24 41.40 12.64
N LEU A 105 11.49 41.32 13.94
CA LEU A 105 11.38 42.45 14.84
C LEU A 105 12.65 43.30 14.69
N MET A 106 12.51 44.49 14.08
CA MET A 106 13.42 45.61 14.27
C MET A 106 13.23 46.22 15.67
#